data_AF-A0A7S4M9G7-F1
#
_entry.id   AF-A0A7S4M9G7-F1
#
_cell.length_a   1.000
_cell.length_b   1.000
_cell.length_c   1.000
_cell.angle_alpha   90.00
_cell.angle_beta   90.00
_cell.angle_gamma   90.00
#
_symmetry.space_group_name_H-M   'P 1'
#
loop_
_entity.id
_entity.type
_entity.pdbx_description
1 polymer ?
#
loop_
_entity_poly.entity_id
_entity_poly.type
_entity_poly.pdbx_seq_one_letter_code
_entity_poly.pdbx_strand_id
1 'polypeptide(L)'
;LENEVASIDTDRNEITAPRTILDIPVLEFVEQFTLRDVVLYSKILPSEVITLEFSKKSKDRRAPNALAAIHMFNKVVNWFVGMIMHSKALEMRTQMLSRLVEIAHCALTHEIPNYNLVICISAALGNSTIYRLKTTWSHLSEHHKNCMSLISEETSAEYSFAKLRKRMANNDIAMPYL
;
A
#
# COMPACT_ATOMS: atom_id res chain seq x y z
N LEU A 1 -27.95 -5.30 -43.93
CA LEU A 1 -27.75 -5.28 -42.46
C LEU A 1 -26.34 -5.78 -42.13
N GLU A 2 -25.34 -5.27 -42.83
CA GLU A 2 -23.91 -5.61 -42.64
C GLU A 2 -23.14 -4.38 -43.09
N ASN A 3 -22.95 -3.39 -42.21
CA ASN A 3 -21.99 -2.28 -42.43
C ASN A 3 -21.77 -1.41 -41.18
N GLU A 4 -21.76 -2.01 -39.98
CA GLU A 4 -21.59 -1.22 -38.75
C GLU A 4 -20.77 -1.92 -37.65
N VAL A 5 -19.78 -2.74 -38.03
CA VAL A 5 -18.89 -3.45 -37.07
C VAL A 5 -17.39 -3.18 -37.32
N ALA A 6 -17.04 -2.25 -38.21
CA ALA A 6 -15.65 -2.05 -38.65
C ALA A 6 -14.97 -0.78 -38.10
N SER A 7 -15.20 -0.39 -36.85
CA SER A 7 -14.50 0.77 -36.25
C SER A 7 -14.10 0.66 -34.78
N ILE A 8 -14.00 -0.53 -34.19
CA ILE A 8 -13.69 -0.68 -32.76
C ILE A 8 -12.25 -1.13 -32.46
N ASP A 9 -11.44 -1.57 -33.43
CA ASP A 9 -10.14 -2.20 -33.12
C ASP A 9 -8.94 -1.56 -33.85
N THR A 10 -8.79 -0.23 -33.75
CA THR A 10 -7.58 0.47 -34.26
C THR A 10 -6.73 1.18 -33.21
N ASP A 11 -6.98 0.97 -31.91
CA ASP A 11 -6.29 1.71 -30.83
C ASP A 11 -5.46 0.81 -29.88
N ARG A 12 -5.05 -0.38 -30.33
CA ARG A 12 -4.25 -1.31 -29.52
C ARG A 12 -2.73 -1.17 -29.66
N ASN A 13 -2.23 -0.12 -30.32
CA ASN A 13 -0.81 -0.01 -30.66
C ASN A 13 -0.13 1.33 -30.31
N GLU A 14 -0.66 2.07 -29.35
CA GLU A 14 0.20 3.01 -28.61
C GLU A 14 0.78 2.28 -27.40
N ILE A 15 2.07 1.92 -27.47
CA ILE A 15 2.87 1.65 -26.27
C ILE A 15 2.99 3.01 -25.55
N THR A 16 1.91 3.38 -24.85
CA THR A 16 1.90 4.51 -23.93
C THR A 16 3.06 4.31 -22.96
N ALA A 17 3.81 5.39 -22.71
CA ALA A 17 4.93 5.37 -21.78
C ALA A 17 4.55 4.63 -20.48
N PRO A 18 5.46 3.89 -19.84
CA PRO A 18 5.12 3.08 -18.69
C PRO A 18 4.47 3.97 -17.61
N ARG A 19 3.17 3.76 -17.38
CA ARG A 19 2.40 4.54 -16.40
C ARG A 19 3.01 4.32 -15.01
N THR A 20 3.34 5.42 -14.36
CA THR A 20 3.86 5.42 -13.00
C THR A 20 2.73 5.72 -12.02
N ILE A 21 2.94 5.45 -10.73
CA ILE A 21 1.97 5.84 -9.69
C ILE A 21 1.74 7.35 -9.64
N LEU A 22 2.69 8.14 -10.17
CA LEU A 22 2.58 9.60 -10.23
C LEU A 22 1.43 10.04 -11.15
N ASP A 23 1.09 9.21 -12.14
CA ASP A 23 0.06 9.47 -13.14
C ASP A 23 -1.36 9.08 -12.67
N ILE A 24 -1.46 8.38 -11.54
CA ILE A 24 -2.72 7.90 -10.98
C ILE A 24 -3.19 8.86 -9.88
N PRO A 25 -4.45 9.33 -9.88
CA PRO A 25 -5.02 10.07 -8.77
C PRO A 25 -4.87 9.31 -7.45
N VAL A 26 -4.47 10.01 -6.37
CA VAL A 26 -4.21 9.39 -5.05
C VAL A 26 -5.43 8.65 -4.53
N LEU A 27 -6.62 9.26 -4.65
CA LEU A 27 -7.88 8.65 -4.22
C LEU A 27 -8.17 7.35 -4.97
N GLU A 28 -8.09 7.38 -6.30
CA GLU A 28 -8.32 6.20 -7.14
C GLU A 28 -7.34 5.08 -6.78
N PHE A 29 -6.06 5.41 -6.56
CA PHE A 29 -5.07 4.43 -6.12
C PHE A 29 -5.50 3.77 -4.80
N VAL A 30 -5.90 4.56 -3.80
CA VAL A 30 -6.33 4.05 -2.49
C VAL A 30 -7.56 3.17 -2.61
N GLU A 31 -8.58 3.58 -3.37
CA GLU A 31 -9.81 2.80 -3.55
C GLU A 31 -9.54 1.46 -4.23
N GLN A 32 -8.79 1.46 -5.35
CA GLN A 32 -8.44 0.24 -6.06
C GLN A 32 -7.56 -0.69 -5.23
N PHE A 33 -6.61 -0.13 -4.49
CA PHE A 33 -5.75 -0.91 -3.60
C PHE A 33 -6.55 -1.53 -2.45
N THR A 34 -7.52 -0.80 -1.92
CA THR A 34 -8.42 -1.27 -0.85
C THR A 34 -9.33 -2.37 -1.35
N LEU A 35 -9.90 -2.26 -2.56
CA LEU A 35 -10.66 -3.35 -3.17
C LEU A 35 -9.81 -4.62 -3.33
N ARG A 36 -8.57 -4.50 -3.79
CA ARG A 36 -7.62 -5.62 -3.88
C ARG A 36 -7.38 -6.27 -2.51
N ASP A 37 -7.12 -5.48 -1.47
CA ASP A 37 -6.86 -5.98 -0.13
C ASP A 37 -8.09 -6.67 0.47
N VAL A 38 -9.30 -6.12 0.27
CA VAL A 38 -10.55 -6.73 0.71
C VAL A 38 -10.77 -8.09 0.05
N VAL A 39 -10.52 -8.21 -1.26
CA VAL A 39 -10.61 -9.49 -1.98
C VAL A 39 -9.61 -10.52 -1.46
N LEU A 40 -8.42 -10.09 -1.04
CA LEU A 40 -7.43 -11.00 -0.48
C LEU A 40 -7.78 -11.41 0.96
N TYR A 41 -8.22 -10.46 1.77
CA TYR A 41 -8.62 -10.67 3.15
C TYR A 41 -9.83 -11.59 3.28
N SER A 42 -10.86 -11.40 2.43
CA SER A 42 -12.08 -12.21 2.41
C SER A 42 -11.86 -13.70 2.10
N LYS A 43 -10.68 -14.06 1.56
CA LYS A 43 -10.31 -15.47 1.32
C LYS A 43 -9.72 -16.16 2.55
N ILE A 44 -9.30 -15.40 3.56
CA ILE A 44 -8.65 -15.94 4.76
C ILE A 44 -9.70 -16.66 5.62
N LEU A 45 -9.51 -17.95 5.85
CA LEU A 45 -10.40 -18.71 6.72
C LEU A 45 -10.04 -18.46 8.20
N PRO A 46 -11.03 -18.37 9.11
CA PRO A 46 -10.76 -18.19 10.54
C PRO A 46 -9.84 -19.27 11.13
N SER A 47 -9.94 -20.52 10.63
CA SER A 47 -9.09 -21.63 11.05
C SER A 47 -7.60 -21.37 10.78
N GLU A 48 -7.26 -20.64 9.72
CA GLU A 48 -5.88 -20.32 9.35
C GLU A 48 -5.21 -19.39 10.38
N VAL A 49 -6.00 -18.49 10.98
CA VAL A 49 -5.51 -17.41 11.85
C VAL A 49 -5.67 -17.75 13.32
N ILE A 50 -6.85 -18.24 13.75
CA ILE A 50 -7.14 -18.54 15.16
C ILE A 50 -6.18 -19.58 15.72
N THR A 51 -5.84 -20.60 14.92
CA THR A 51 -4.93 -21.66 15.34
C THR A 51 -3.46 -21.36 15.01
N LEU A 52 -3.18 -20.13 14.56
CA LEU A 52 -1.86 -19.61 14.19
C LEU A 52 -1.13 -20.51 13.19
N GLU A 53 -1.86 -21.10 12.25
CA GLU A 53 -1.32 -22.13 11.35
C GLU A 53 -0.27 -21.58 10.39
N PHE A 54 -0.35 -20.30 10.06
CA PHE A 54 0.66 -19.58 9.27
C PHE A 54 2.06 -19.58 9.91
N SER A 55 2.17 -19.81 11.22
CA SER A 55 3.45 -19.86 11.95
C SER A 55 4.04 -21.27 12.09
N LYS A 56 3.30 -22.32 11.72
CA LYS A 56 3.68 -23.72 11.94
C LYS A 56 4.38 -24.34 10.73
N LYS A 57 5.03 -25.50 10.91
CA LYS A 57 5.82 -26.18 9.87
C LYS A 57 5.03 -26.56 8.61
N SER A 58 3.73 -26.83 8.71
CA SER A 58 2.87 -27.16 7.55
C SER A 58 1.92 -26.01 7.20
N LYS A 59 2.36 -24.77 7.42
CA LYS A 59 1.65 -23.53 7.08
C LYS A 59 1.17 -23.50 5.63
N ASP A 60 1.96 -24.00 4.68
CA ASP A 60 1.64 -23.91 3.25
C ASP A 60 0.36 -24.66 2.89
N ARG A 61 0.03 -25.73 3.64
CA ARG A 61 -1.23 -26.48 3.48
C ARG A 61 -2.35 -25.96 4.37
N ARG A 62 -2.03 -25.47 5.57
CA ARG A 62 -3.00 -25.17 6.63
C ARG A 62 -3.40 -23.70 6.73
N ALA A 63 -2.64 -22.80 6.12
CA ALA A 63 -2.89 -21.37 6.09
C ALA A 63 -2.52 -20.71 4.74
N PRO A 64 -2.94 -21.28 3.59
CA PRO A 64 -2.53 -20.79 2.28
C PRO A 64 -2.97 -19.35 2.00
N ASN A 65 -4.14 -18.92 2.48
CA ASN A 65 -4.67 -17.58 2.22
C ASN A 65 -4.03 -16.55 3.16
N ALA A 66 -3.82 -16.90 4.44
CA ALA A 66 -3.08 -16.05 5.36
C ALA A 66 -1.63 -15.83 4.89
N LEU A 67 -0.97 -16.88 4.40
CA LEU A 67 0.35 -16.75 3.78
C LEU A 67 0.32 -15.92 2.50
N ALA A 68 -0.69 -16.10 1.64
CA ALA A 68 -0.84 -15.26 0.45
C ALA A 68 -0.97 -13.77 0.82
N ALA A 69 -1.72 -13.45 1.88
CA ALA A 69 -1.82 -12.09 2.41
C ALA A 69 -0.46 -11.55 2.90
N ILE A 70 0.26 -12.32 3.71
CA ILE A 70 1.60 -11.95 4.21
C ILE A 70 2.60 -11.77 3.06
N HIS A 71 2.59 -12.66 2.07
CA HIS A 71 3.47 -12.57 0.91
C HIS A 71 3.13 -11.36 0.05
N MET A 72 1.85 -11.09 -0.15
CA MET A 72 1.39 -9.91 -0.88
C MET A 72 1.80 -8.62 -0.16
N PHE A 73 1.65 -8.54 1.17
CA PHE A 73 2.12 -7.41 1.98
C PHE A 73 3.60 -7.14 1.73
N ASN A 74 4.45 -8.17 1.87
CA ASN A 74 5.89 -8.04 1.66
C ASN A 74 6.24 -7.66 0.21
N LYS A 75 5.51 -8.20 -0.77
CA LYS A 75 5.67 -7.86 -2.19
C LYS A 75 5.37 -6.38 -2.44
N VAL A 76 4.30 -5.86 -1.85
CA VAL A 76 3.91 -4.44 -1.95
C VAL A 76 4.95 -3.54 -1.30
N VAL A 77 5.41 -3.86 -0.09
CA VAL A 77 6.47 -3.11 0.59
C VAL A 77 7.72 -3.01 -0.29
N ASN A 78 8.18 -4.14 -0.83
CA ASN A 78 9.34 -4.18 -1.71
C ASN A 78 9.09 -3.45 -3.04
N TRP A 79 7.87 -3.47 -3.56
CA TRP A 79 7.50 -2.70 -4.75
C TRP A 79 7.63 -1.20 -4.49
N PHE A 80 7.11 -0.68 -3.37
CA PHE A 80 7.28 0.74 -3.00
C PHE A 80 8.75 1.13 -2.78
N VAL A 81 9.52 0.30 -2.07
CA VAL A 81 10.98 0.51 -1.92
C VAL A 81 11.65 0.55 -3.29
N GLY A 82 11.28 -0.37 -4.18
CA GLY A 82 11.76 -0.43 -5.55
C GLY A 82 11.44 0.85 -6.33
N MET A 83 10.23 1.37 -6.26
CA MET A 83 9.84 2.58 -7.01
C MET A 83 10.69 3.80 -6.63
N ILE A 84 10.96 3.98 -5.33
CA ILE A 84 11.85 5.05 -4.86
C ILE A 84 13.29 4.79 -5.35
N MET A 85 13.79 3.57 -5.22
CA MET A 85 15.19 3.25 -5.55
C MET A 85 15.51 3.27 -7.06
N HIS A 86 14.54 2.92 -7.91
CA HIS A 86 14.71 2.97 -9.37
C HIS A 86 14.53 4.39 -9.95
N SER A 87 14.10 5.35 -9.14
CA SER A 87 14.01 6.76 -9.54
C SER A 87 15.42 7.37 -9.65
N LYS A 88 15.89 7.56 -10.90
CA LYS A 88 17.26 8.02 -11.21
C LYS A 88 17.52 9.47 -10.78
N ALA A 89 16.58 10.36 -11.08
CA ALA A 89 16.69 11.78 -10.75
C ALA A 89 16.25 12.04 -9.30
N LEU A 90 16.96 12.92 -8.60
CA LEU A 90 16.63 13.31 -7.22
C LEU A 90 15.20 13.85 -7.12
N GLU A 91 14.82 14.71 -8.06
CA GLU A 91 13.48 15.31 -8.12
C GLU A 91 12.38 14.25 -8.25
N MET A 92 12.51 13.34 -9.21
CA MET A 92 11.55 12.24 -9.40
C MET A 92 11.48 11.32 -8.18
N ARG A 93 12.63 11.06 -7.54
CA ARG A 93 12.68 10.27 -6.31
C ARG A 93 11.98 10.97 -5.15
N THR A 94 12.14 12.28 -5.00
CA THR A 94 11.42 13.07 -4.00
C THR A 94 9.93 13.09 -4.30
N GLN A 95 9.50 13.27 -5.56
CA GLN A 95 8.09 13.19 -5.96
C GLN A 95 7.48 11.83 -5.64
N MET A 96 8.19 10.73 -5.93
CA MET A 96 7.76 9.38 -5.59
C MET A 96 7.57 9.21 -4.08
N LEU A 97 8.53 9.70 -3.29
CA LEU A 97 8.46 9.63 -1.85
C LEU A 97 7.28 10.45 -1.31
N SER A 98 7.10 11.69 -1.79
CA SER A 98 5.94 12.53 -1.47
C SER A 98 4.62 11.85 -1.80
N ARG A 99 4.50 11.25 -3.01
CA ARG A 99 3.29 10.55 -3.45
C ARG A 99 2.92 9.40 -2.52
N LEU A 100 3.90 8.63 -2.05
CA LEU A 100 3.63 7.56 -1.08
C LEU A 100 3.13 8.12 0.26
N VAL A 101 3.64 9.27 0.72
CA VAL A 101 3.11 9.94 1.91
C VAL A 101 1.65 10.37 1.70
N GLU A 102 1.34 10.96 0.54
CA GLU A 102 -0.02 11.37 0.19
C GLU A 102 -0.98 10.18 0.18
N ILE A 103 -0.57 9.06 -0.42
CA ILE A 103 -1.35 7.81 -0.46
C ILE A 103 -1.58 7.26 0.94
N ALA A 104 -0.54 7.19 1.78
CA ALA A 104 -0.69 6.72 3.15
C ALA A 104 -1.59 7.63 3.99
N HIS A 105 -1.46 8.95 3.83
CA HIS A 105 -2.34 9.90 4.50
C HIS A 105 -3.79 9.74 4.04
N CYS A 106 -4.02 9.65 2.72
CA CYS A 106 -5.34 9.41 2.16
C CYS A 106 -5.93 8.10 2.66
N ALA A 107 -5.19 6.98 2.61
CA ALA A 107 -5.63 5.68 3.12
C ALA A 107 -5.97 5.69 4.62
N LEU A 108 -5.33 6.55 5.41
CA LEU A 108 -5.60 6.71 6.84
C LEU A 108 -6.88 7.53 7.12
N THR A 109 -7.18 8.52 6.28
CA THR A 109 -8.28 9.48 6.47
C THR A 109 -9.49 9.22 5.56
N HIS A 110 -9.42 8.21 4.69
CA HIS A 110 -10.49 7.82 3.78
C HIS A 110 -11.74 7.36 4.55
N GLU A 111 -12.92 7.48 3.93
CA GLU A 111 -14.20 7.03 4.52
C GLU A 111 -14.18 5.53 4.88
N ILE A 112 -13.47 4.74 4.07
CA ILE A 112 -13.10 3.36 4.35
C ILE A 112 -11.58 3.32 4.51
N PRO A 113 -11.05 3.43 5.74
CA PRO A 113 -9.61 3.44 5.96
C PRO A 113 -8.98 2.11 5.56
N ASN A 114 -7.77 2.17 4.99
CA ASN A 114 -6.97 0.99 4.73
C ASN A 114 -5.67 1.00 5.55
N TYR A 115 -5.77 0.48 6.77
CA TYR A 115 -4.64 0.43 7.71
C TYR A 115 -3.52 -0.49 7.23
N ASN A 116 -3.84 -1.55 6.50
CA ASN A 116 -2.85 -2.44 5.90
C ASN A 116 -1.95 -1.69 4.91
N LEU A 117 -2.54 -0.87 4.03
CA LEU A 117 -1.79 -0.02 3.09
C LEU A 117 -0.95 1.06 3.81
N VAL A 118 -1.52 1.70 4.85
CA VAL A 118 -0.78 2.69 5.66
C VAL A 118 0.47 2.05 6.28
N ILE A 119 0.33 0.86 6.86
CA ILE A 119 1.44 0.10 7.45
C ILE A 119 2.43 -0.37 6.38
N CYS A 120 1.96 -0.82 5.21
CA CYS A 120 2.84 -1.17 4.07
C CYS A 120 3.75 0.01 3.70
N ILE A 121 3.17 1.20 3.53
CA ILE A 121 3.91 2.39 3.13
C ILE A 121 4.85 2.83 4.25
N SER A 122 4.39 2.84 5.51
CA SER A 122 5.22 3.13 6.68
C SER A 122 6.43 2.18 6.75
N ALA A 123 6.22 0.88 6.54
CA ALA A 123 7.30 -0.12 6.50
C ALA A 123 8.27 0.10 5.32
N ALA A 124 7.76 0.48 4.14
CA ALA A 124 8.61 0.79 2.98
C ALA A 124 9.49 2.02 3.22
N LEU A 125 8.95 3.06 3.85
CA LEU A 125 9.65 4.30 4.15
C LEU A 125 10.66 4.13 5.31
N GLY A 126 10.32 3.30 6.30
CA GLY A 126 11.22 2.88 7.39
C GLY A 126 12.28 1.87 6.96
N ASN A 127 12.20 1.31 5.75
CA ASN A 127 13.22 0.40 5.23
C ASN A 127 14.59 1.08 5.24
N SER A 128 15.62 0.38 5.73
CA SER A 128 16.99 0.93 5.86
C SER A 128 17.55 1.50 4.56
N THR A 129 17.08 1.01 3.40
CA THR A 129 17.45 1.50 2.08
C THR A 129 16.87 2.85 1.73
N ILE A 130 15.65 3.13 2.19
CA ILE A 130 15.01 4.43 1.99
C ILE A 130 15.41 5.40 3.11
N TYR A 131 15.45 4.94 4.36
CA TYR A 131 15.77 5.76 5.53
C TYR A 131 17.13 6.47 5.45
N ARG A 132 18.11 5.86 4.75
CA ARG A 132 19.45 6.45 4.55
C ARG A 132 19.52 7.55 3.49
N LEU A 133 18.48 7.76 2.68
CA LEU A 133 18.47 8.75 1.59
C LEU A 133 18.30 10.20 2.08
N LYS A 134 19.20 10.68 2.95
CA LYS A 134 19.04 11.95 3.69
C LYS A 134 18.77 13.16 2.81
N THR A 135 19.41 13.25 1.64
CA THR A 135 19.16 14.31 0.66
C THR A 135 17.75 14.27 0.08
N THR A 136 17.19 13.09 -0.15
CA THR A 136 15.81 12.99 -0.66
C THR A 136 14.82 13.41 0.42
N TRP A 137 15.04 12.99 1.66
CA TRP A 137 14.22 13.39 2.81
C TRP A 137 14.27 14.90 3.09
N SER A 138 15.43 15.56 2.90
CA SER A 138 15.54 17.00 3.12
C SER A 138 14.78 17.83 2.08
N HIS A 139 14.53 17.28 0.89
CA HIS A 139 13.77 17.92 -0.19
C HIS A 139 12.24 17.76 -0.05
N LEU A 140 11.75 16.99 0.92
CA LEU A 140 10.32 16.95 1.22
C LEU A 140 9.83 18.32 1.71
N SER A 141 8.64 18.71 1.27
CA SER A 141 7.97 19.88 1.83
C SER A 141 7.56 19.63 3.29
N GLU A 142 7.38 20.72 4.04
CA GLU A 142 7.00 20.64 5.45
C GLU A 142 5.64 19.94 5.65
N HIS A 143 4.72 20.14 4.72
CA HIS A 143 3.43 19.45 4.70
C HIS A 143 3.61 17.92 4.69
N HIS A 144 4.43 17.38 3.78
CA HIS A 144 4.66 15.94 3.70
C HIS A 144 5.37 15.39 4.94
N LYS A 145 6.29 16.16 5.54
CA LYS A 145 6.94 15.76 6.80
C LYS A 145 5.93 15.67 7.95
N ASN A 146 4.98 16.60 8.02
CA ASN A 146 3.91 16.57 9.02
C ASN A 146 2.99 15.36 8.82
N CYS A 147 2.58 15.08 7.58
CA CYS A 147 1.81 13.87 7.25
C CYS A 147 2.56 12.61 7.63
N MET A 148 3.88 12.53 7.37
CA MET A 148 4.72 11.42 7.77
C MET A 148 4.75 11.23 9.29
N SER A 149 4.89 12.32 10.05
CA SER A 149 4.89 12.28 11.51
C SER A 149 3.57 11.75 12.04
N LEU A 150 2.45 12.20 11.50
CA LEU A 150 1.12 11.70 11.83
C LEU A 150 1.01 10.19 11.52
N ILE A 151 1.41 9.77 10.32
CA ILE A 151 1.37 8.35 9.92
C ILE A 151 2.22 7.50 10.89
N SER A 152 3.44 7.94 11.20
CA SER A 152 4.34 7.24 12.12
C SER A 152 3.77 7.17 13.54
N GLU A 153 3.10 8.22 14.00
CA GLU A 153 2.47 8.24 15.31
C GLU A 153 1.30 7.24 15.39
N GLU A 154 0.43 7.25 14.38
CA GLU A 154 -0.77 6.40 14.30
C GLU A 154 -0.43 4.93 14.08
N THR A 155 0.67 4.66 13.37
CA THR A 155 1.18 3.30 13.10
C THR A 155 2.25 2.82 14.08
N SER A 156 2.51 3.57 15.14
CA SER A 156 3.54 3.22 16.11
C SER A 156 3.31 1.84 16.72
N ALA A 157 4.36 1.02 16.74
CA ALA A 157 4.34 -0.30 17.38
C ALA A 157 4.31 -0.24 18.92
N GLU A 158 4.40 0.97 19.50
CA GLU A 158 4.30 1.20 20.93
C GLU A 158 3.02 0.60 21.51
N TYR A 159 3.16 -0.02 22.68
CA TYR A 159 2.07 -0.72 23.37
C TYR A 159 1.32 -1.71 22.44
N SER A 160 2.05 -2.35 21.51
CA SER A 160 1.52 -3.30 20.53
C SER A 160 0.52 -2.64 19.55
N PHE A 161 0.83 -1.46 19.04
CA PHE A 161 -0.05 -0.71 18.13
C PHE A 161 -1.33 -0.17 18.80
N ALA A 162 -1.22 0.35 20.03
CA ALA A 162 -2.39 0.79 20.81
C ALA A 162 -3.25 1.86 20.09
N LYS A 163 -2.61 2.84 19.43
CA LYS A 163 -3.31 3.89 18.68
C LYS A 163 -4.06 3.31 17.48
N LEU A 164 -3.37 2.50 16.67
CA LEU A 164 -3.98 1.81 15.53
C LEU A 164 -5.15 0.93 15.94
N ARG A 165 -5.02 0.13 17.01
CA ARG A 165 -6.12 -0.70 17.53
C ARG A 165 -7.31 0.14 17.98
N LYS A 166 -7.08 1.26 18.67
CA LYS A 166 -8.16 2.18 19.07
C LYS A 166 -8.87 2.75 17.84
N ARG A 167 -8.11 3.10 16.80
CA ARG A 167 -8.67 3.61 15.54
C ARG A 167 -9.49 2.55 14.81
N MET A 168 -8.97 1.33 14.71
CA MET A 168 -9.69 0.18 14.15
C MET A 168 -10.98 -0.13 14.94
N ALA A 169 -10.95 -0.04 16.27
CA ALA A 169 -12.13 -0.27 17.10
C ALA A 169 -13.21 0.81 16.94
N ASN A 170 -12.83 2.02 16.50
CA ASN A 170 -13.75 3.13 16.27
C ASN A 170 -14.30 3.18 14.83
N ASN A 171 -13.82 2.33 13.93
CA ASN A 171 -14.26 2.29 12.53
C ASN A 171 -14.91 0.94 12.24
N ASP A 172 -16.23 0.93 12.04
CA ASP A 172 -16.99 -0.29 11.77
C ASP A 172 -16.59 -0.93 10.42
N ILE A 173 -16.21 -0.11 9.44
CA ILE A 173 -15.82 -0.54 8.10
C ILE A 173 -14.42 0.00 7.79
N ALA A 174 -13.43 -0.87 7.88
CA ALA A 174 -12.05 -0.57 7.52
C ALA A 174 -11.31 -1.84 7.09
N MET A 175 -10.25 -1.69 6.30
CA MET A 175 -9.34 -2.79 6.00
C MET A 175 -8.29 -2.91 7.13
N PRO A 176 -8.35 -3.96 7.97
CA PRO A 176 -7.43 -4.13 9.10
C PRO A 176 -5.99 -4.45 8.67
N TYR A 177 -5.04 -4.14 9.53
CA TYR A 177 -3.70 -4.72 9.47
C TYR A 177 -3.71 -6.12 10.11
N LEU A 178 -3.32 -7.15 9.35
CA LEU A 178 -3.30 -8.57 9.73
C LEU A 178 -2.15 -8.94 10.67
#